data_AF-A0A542LQJ7-F1
#
_entry.id   AF-A0A542LQJ7-F1
#
_cell.length_a   1.000
_cell.length_b   1.000
_cell.length_c   1.000
_cell.angle_alpha   90.00
_cell.angle_beta   90.00
_cell.angle_gamma   90.00
#
_symmetry.space_group_name_H-M   'P 1'
#
loop_
_entity.id
_entity.type
_entity.pdbx_description
1 polymer ?
#
loop_
_entity_poly.entity_id
_entity_poly.type
_entity_poly.pdbx_seq_one_letter_code
_entity_poly.pdbx_strand_id
1 'polypeptide(L)'
;MRKNKRLTKEEFEAIRPHLARMKDRNVEAIRAILVEGRPQKDVAAELDVSAVAVSSMVRSAWEYHVTHGVRPEGWVSVSVVLPPEMAQLVREMERSARENLKAKK
;
A
#
# COMPACT_ATOMS: atom_id res chain seq x y z
N MET A 1 -13.33 -2.21 -11.65
CA MET A 1 -12.92 -1.22 -10.63
C MET A 1 -11.57 -1.63 -10.05
N ARG A 2 -10.50 -0.85 -10.25
CA ARG A 2 -9.21 -1.13 -9.60
C ARG A 2 -9.41 -0.97 -8.09
N LYS A 3 -9.16 -2.02 -7.31
CA LYS A 3 -9.22 -1.94 -5.84
C LYS A 3 -8.31 -0.78 -5.40
N ASN A 4 -8.87 0.19 -4.68
CA ASN A 4 -8.07 1.25 -4.07
C ASN A 4 -7.12 0.56 -3.08
N LYS A 5 -5.83 0.67 -3.36
CA LYS A 5 -4.75 0.21 -2.50
C LYS A 5 -4.90 0.90 -1.13
N ARG A 6 -5.02 0.13 -0.06
CA ARG A 6 -5.17 0.63 1.31
C ARG A 6 -4.11 0.01 2.22
N LEU A 7 -3.63 0.80 3.17
CA LEU A 7 -2.70 0.42 4.22
C LEU A 7 -3.36 0.65 5.58
N THR A 8 -2.99 -0.16 6.56
CA THR A 8 -3.25 0.13 7.98
C THR A 8 -2.31 1.21 8.49
N LYS A 9 -2.62 1.80 9.65
CA LYS A 9 -1.73 2.76 10.32
C LYS A 9 -0.35 2.15 10.60
N GLU A 10 -0.34 0.90 11.07
CA GLU A 10 0.89 0.15 11.37
C GLU A 10 1.74 -0.09 10.12
N GLU A 11 1.12 -0.50 9.01
CA GLU A 11 1.81 -0.68 7.73
C GLU A 11 2.35 0.64 7.17
N PHE A 12 1.66 1.75 7.41
CA PHE A 12 2.12 3.08 7.00
C PHE A 12 3.30 3.57 7.84
N GLU A 13 3.25 3.42 9.17
CA GLU A 13 4.37 3.81 10.03
C GLU A 13 5.64 3.00 9.73
N ALA A 14 5.51 1.74 9.32
CA ALA A 14 6.65 0.93 8.91
C ALA A 14 7.34 1.42 7.63
N ILE A 15 6.58 2.01 6.68
CA ILE A 15 7.16 2.59 5.47
C ILE A 15 7.57 4.06 5.64
N ARG A 16 7.11 4.73 6.70
CA ARG A 16 7.37 6.15 6.96
C ARG A 16 8.87 6.51 6.92
N PRO A 17 9.81 5.72 7.45
CA PRO A 17 11.24 6.00 7.31
C PRO A 17 11.72 6.04 5.85
N HIS A 18 11.10 5.24 4.97
CA HIS A 18 11.42 5.21 3.54
C HIS A 18 10.80 6.38 2.76
N LEU A 19 9.78 7.02 3.34
CA LEU A 19 9.15 8.23 2.80
C LEU A 19 9.85 9.53 3.24
N ALA A 20 10.86 9.47 4.12
CA ALA A 20 11.54 10.65 4.69
C ALA A 20 12.22 11.57 3.66
N ARG A 21 12.41 11.10 2.41
CA ARG A 21 12.89 11.94 1.29
C ARG A 21 11.83 12.89 0.74
N MET A 22 10.55 12.66 1.08
CA MET A 22 9.44 13.51 0.67
C MET A 22 9.19 14.59 1.71
N LYS A 23 8.61 15.72 1.30
CA LYS A 23 8.15 16.76 2.23
C LYS A 23 7.07 16.20 3.16
N ASP A 24 7.05 16.59 4.43
CA ASP A 24 6.07 16.10 5.42
C ASP A 24 4.62 16.24 4.94
N ARG A 25 4.30 17.38 4.33
CA ARG A 25 3.05 17.64 3.59
C ARG A 25 2.64 16.49 2.66
N ASN A 26 3.59 15.94 1.90
CA ASN A 26 3.33 14.87 0.94
C ASN A 26 3.18 13.52 1.66
N VAL A 27 3.91 13.31 2.75
CA VAL A 27 3.78 12.11 3.59
C VAL A 27 2.39 12.06 4.23
N GLU A 28 1.90 13.18 4.75
CA GLU A 28 0.54 13.30 5.30
C GLU A 28 -0.54 13.06 4.23
N ALA A 29 -0.33 13.57 3.02
CA ALA A 29 -1.23 13.32 1.91
C ALA A 29 -1.30 11.84 1.51
N ILE A 30 -0.15 11.15 1.49
CA ILE A 30 -0.10 9.70 1.24
C ILE A 30 -0.86 8.96 2.36
N ARG A 31 -0.69 9.36 3.62
CA ARG A 31 -1.43 8.80 4.76
C ARG A 31 -2.94 8.99 4.61
N ALA A 32 -3.38 10.19 4.28
CA ALA A 32 -4.79 10.52 4.02
C ALA A 32 -5.39 9.61 2.93
N ILE A 33 -4.64 9.34 1.86
CA ILE A 33 -5.11 8.51 0.75
C ILE A 33 -5.10 7.02 1.10
N LEU A 34 -3.95 6.51 1.56
CA LEU A 34 -3.73 5.06 1.74
C LEU A 34 -4.34 4.52 3.04
N VAL A 35 -4.35 5.32 4.11
CA VAL A 35 -4.83 4.89 5.44
C VAL A 35 -6.26 5.35 5.67
N GLU A 36 -6.54 6.65 5.46
CA GLU A 36 -7.87 7.23 5.73
C GLU A 36 -8.83 7.04 4.56
N GLY A 37 -8.35 6.62 3.38
CA GLY A 37 -9.16 6.34 2.21
C GLY A 37 -9.67 7.58 1.50
N ARG A 38 -9.06 8.75 1.73
CA ARG A 38 -9.44 10.00 1.08
C ARG A 38 -9.22 9.91 -0.45
N PRO A 39 -10.10 10.52 -1.27
CA PRO A 39 -9.94 10.51 -2.72
C PRO A 39 -8.68 11.26 -3.16
N GLN A 40 -7.92 10.70 -4.10
CA GLN A 40 -6.71 11.34 -4.63
C GLN A 40 -6.99 12.71 -5.26
N LYS A 41 -8.17 12.88 -5.87
CA LYS A 41 -8.62 14.14 -6.46
C LYS A 41 -8.71 15.26 -5.42
N ASP A 42 -9.30 14.97 -4.27
CA ASP A 42 -9.53 15.97 -3.23
C ASP A 42 -8.20 16.37 -2.58
N VAL A 43 -7.33 15.40 -2.33
CA VAL A 43 -5.98 15.63 -1.81
C VAL A 43 -5.10 16.38 -2.83
N ALA A 44 -5.25 16.11 -4.13
CA ALA A 44 -4.55 16.87 -5.17
C ALA A 44 -4.93 18.35 -5.18
N ALA A 45 -6.23 18.65 -5.02
CA ALA A 45 -6.73 20.02 -4.94
C ALA A 45 -6.23 20.75 -3.68
N GLU A 46 -6.25 20.10 -2.52
CA GLU A 46 -5.74 20.68 -1.25
C GLU A 46 -4.25 21.00 -1.28
N LEU A 47 -3.48 20.16 -1.96
CA LEU A 47 -2.04 20.35 -2.10
C LEU A 47 -1.65 21.31 -3.23
N ASP A 48 -2.60 21.72 -4.08
CA ASP A 48 -2.32 22.44 -5.33
C ASP A 48 -1.28 21.71 -6.20
N VAL A 49 -1.48 20.41 -6.41
CA VAL A 49 -0.62 19.58 -7.27
C VAL A 49 -1.44 18.81 -8.29
N SER A 50 -0.80 18.37 -9.37
CA SER A 50 -1.49 17.57 -10.38
C SER A 50 -1.89 16.19 -9.83
N ALA A 51 -3.02 15.65 -10.32
CA ALA A 51 -3.45 14.30 -10.00
C ALA A 51 -2.41 13.23 -10.39
N VAL A 52 -1.59 13.51 -11.41
CA VAL A 52 -0.47 12.64 -11.82
C VAL A 52 0.61 12.59 -10.75
N ALA A 53 0.96 13.74 -10.15
CA ALA A 53 1.92 13.80 -9.05
C ALA A 53 1.42 13.02 -7.84
N VAL A 54 0.14 13.17 -7.47
CA VAL A 54 -0.47 12.38 -6.37
C VAL A 54 -0.44 10.88 -6.67
N SER A 55 -0.83 10.48 -7.88
CA SER A 55 -0.79 9.08 -8.30
C SER A 55 0.63 8.50 -8.22
N SER A 56 1.65 9.28 -8.63
CA SER A 56 3.06 8.89 -8.53
C SER A 56 3.50 8.71 -7.08
N MET A 57 3.18 9.65 -6.18
CA MET A 57 3.49 9.55 -4.75
C MET A 57 2.86 8.32 -4.09
N VAL A 58 1.57 8.08 -4.36
CA VAL A 58 0.83 6.92 -3.84
C VAL A 58 1.43 5.62 -4.38
N ARG A 59 1.84 5.60 -5.65
CA ARG A 59 2.51 4.44 -6.25
C ARG A 59 3.84 4.16 -5.56
N SER A 60 4.70 5.16 -5.35
CA SER A 60 5.98 4.97 -4.66
C SER A 60 5.80 4.48 -3.23
N ALA A 61 4.84 5.04 -2.48
CA ALA A 61 4.53 4.56 -1.13
C ALA A 61 4.07 3.10 -1.11
N TRP A 62 3.27 2.69 -2.11
CA TRP A 62 2.87 1.30 -2.25
C TRP A 62 4.05 0.39 -2.59
N GLU A 63 4.97 0.82 -3.44
CA GLU A 63 6.18 0.06 -3.76
C GLU A 63 7.07 -0.11 -2.52
N TYR A 64 7.22 0.93 -1.68
CA TYR A 64 7.91 0.81 -0.39
C TYR A 64 7.20 -0.15 0.56
N HIS A 65 5.87 -0.18 0.59
CA HIS A 65 5.12 -1.17 1.38
C HIS A 65 5.36 -2.60 0.89
N VAL A 66 5.39 -2.82 -0.42
CA VAL A 66 5.68 -4.14 -0.98
C VAL A 66 7.09 -4.61 -0.63
N THR A 67 8.07 -3.70 -0.63
CA THR A 67 9.49 -4.03 -0.40
C THR A 67 9.88 -4.05 1.09
N HIS A 68 9.32 -3.15 1.90
CA HIS A 68 9.75 -2.88 3.28
C HIS A 68 8.61 -2.88 4.30
N GLY A 69 7.36 -3.15 3.89
CA GLY A 69 6.22 -3.19 4.79
C GLY A 69 6.35 -4.27 5.86
N VAL A 70 5.60 -4.10 6.95
CA VAL A 70 5.52 -5.11 8.02
C VAL A 70 4.98 -6.40 7.42
N ARG A 71 5.76 -7.46 7.60
CA ARG A 71 5.32 -8.82 7.36
C ARG A 71 4.95 -9.43 8.71
N PRO A 72 3.88 -10.24 8.79
CA PRO A 72 3.65 -11.03 9.99
C PRO A 72 4.89 -11.91 10.26
N GLU A 73 5.15 -12.21 11.53
CA GLU A 73 6.30 -13.02 11.91
C GLU A 73 6.30 -14.36 11.17
N GLY A 74 7.43 -14.73 10.57
CA GLY A 74 7.57 -15.94 9.75
C GLY A 74 7.08 -15.84 8.30
N TRP A 75 6.62 -14.67 7.83
CA TRP A 75 6.15 -14.49 6.45
C TRP A 75 7.24 -13.96 5.51
N VAL A 76 7.20 -14.38 4.24
CA VAL A 76 8.15 -13.96 3.18
C VAL A 76 7.41 -13.39 1.97
N SER A 77 8.02 -12.42 1.30
CA SER A 77 7.53 -11.88 0.02
C SER A 77 8.26 -12.55 -1.13
N VAL A 78 7.50 -13.00 -2.14
CA VAL A 78 8.03 -13.63 -3.36
C VAL A 78 7.47 -12.93 -4.59
N SER A 79 8.33 -12.68 -5.60
CA SER A 79 7.95 -12.15 -6.91
C SER A 79 8.23 -13.22 -7.96
N VAL A 80 7.19 -13.71 -8.63
CA VAL A 80 7.25 -14.83 -9.58
C VAL A 80 6.45 -14.52 -10.84
N VAL A 81 6.84 -15.13 -11.96
CA VAL A 81 6.11 -15.07 -13.23
C VAL A 81 5.47 -16.43 -13.45
N LEU A 82 4.14 -16.47 -13.55
CA LEU A 82 3.35 -17.71 -13.60
C LEU A 82 2.24 -17.60 -14.66
N PRO A 83 1.77 -18.74 -15.22
CA PRO A 83 0.53 -18.78 -16.00
C PRO A 83 -0.69 -18.26 -15.21
N PRO A 84 -1.73 -17.74 -15.88
CA PRO A 84 -2.88 -17.11 -15.21
C PRO A 84 -3.58 -18.00 -14.18
N GLU A 85 -3.73 -19.29 -14.46
CA GLU A 85 -4.38 -20.27 -13.58
C GLU A 85 -3.59 -20.45 -12.27
N MET A 86 -2.26 -20.59 -12.36
CA MET A 86 -1.38 -20.71 -11.19
C MET A 86 -1.33 -19.40 -10.39
N ALA A 87 -1.36 -18.26 -11.07
CA ALA A 87 -1.41 -16.96 -10.39
C ALA A 87 -2.72 -16.77 -9.59
N GLN A 88 -3.85 -17.36 -10.04
CA GLN A 88 -5.08 -17.36 -9.24
C GLN A 88 -4.92 -18.15 -7.95
N LEU A 89 -4.29 -19.34 -8.00
CA LEU A 89 -4.03 -20.14 -6.80
C LEU A 89 -3.18 -19.38 -5.76
N VAL A 90 -2.12 -18.69 -6.20
CA VAL A 90 -1.29 -17.87 -5.30
C VAL A 90 -2.10 -16.73 -4.66
N ARG A 91 -2.99 -16.08 -5.41
CA ARG A 91 -3.87 -15.01 -4.90
C ARG A 91 -4.90 -15.53 -3.89
N GLU A 92 -5.40 -16.75 -4.08
CA GLU A 92 -6.31 -17.39 -3.12
C GLU A 92 -5.56 -17.79 -1.85
N MET A 93 -4.38 -18.39 -1.95
CA MET A 93 -3.52 -18.70 -0.81
C MET A 93 -3.19 -17.45 0.02
N GLU A 94 -2.82 -16.35 -0.64
CA GLU A 94 -2.57 -15.06 0.03
C GLU A 94 -3.80 -14.58 0.81
N ARG A 95 -4.99 -14.66 0.18
CA ARG A 95 -6.25 -14.21 0.80
C ARG A 95 -6.56 -15.04 2.04
N SER A 96 -6.56 -16.36 1.93
CA SER A 96 -6.88 -17.27 3.03
C SER A 96 -5.88 -17.12 4.19
N ALA A 97 -4.59 -16.98 3.90
CA ALA A 97 -3.58 -16.74 4.92
C ALA A 97 -3.81 -15.41 5.66
N ARG A 98 -4.19 -14.34 4.94
CA ARG A 98 -4.52 -13.03 5.55
C ARG A 98 -5.82 -13.08 6.36
N GLU A 99 -6.84 -13.82 5.92
CA GLU A 99 -8.08 -14.01 6.67
C GLU A 99 -7.83 -14.78 7.98
N ASN A 100 -7.01 -15.83 7.93
CA ASN A 100 -6.60 -16.59 9.10
C ASN A 100 -5.79 -15.75 10.10
N LEU A 101 -4.97 -14.81 9.62
CA LEU A 101 -4.27 -13.86 10.48
C LEU A 101 -5.24 -12.93 11.21
N LYS A 102 -6.27 -12.44 10.53
CA LYS A 102 -7.30 -11.57 11.13
C LYS A 102 -8.18 -12.31 12.12
N ALA A 103 -8.46 -13.59 11.88
CA ALA A 103 -9.26 -14.42 12.78
C ALA A 103 -8.50 -14.85 14.05
N LYS A 104 -7.16 -14.79 14.04
CA LYS A 104 -6.29 -15.10 15.19
C LYS A 104 -5.92 -13.87 16.04
N LYS A 105 -6.19 -12.65 15.56
CA LYS A 105 -6.02 -11.40 16.30
C LYS A 105 -7.32 -11.03 17.01
#